data_AF-A0A8T3RTC1-F1
#
_entry.id   AF-A0A8T3RTC1-F1
#
_cell.length_a   1.000
_cell.length_b   1.000
_cell.length_c   1.000
_cell.angle_alpha   90.00
_cell.angle_beta   90.00
_cell.angle_gamma   90.00
#
_symmetry.space_group_name_H-M   'P 1'
#
loop_
_entity.id
_entity.type
_entity.pdbx_description
1 polymer ?
#
loop_
_entity_poly.entity_id
_entity_poly.type
_entity_poly.pdbx_seq_one_letter_code
_entity_poly.pdbx_strand_id
1 'polypeptide(L)' 'MEDAGKDFFRSAIEALDRHGPEAVIREVAAVTGARGRKLFLPLRLALTARSDGPELDRLIVLLPPETTRRRLSRWAG' A
#
# COMPACT_ATOMS: atom_id res chain seq x y z
N MET A 1 6.44 12.67 -11.66
CA MET A 1 5.66 11.61 -11.00
C MET A 1 5.49 12.10 -9.58
N GLU A 2 4.28 12.46 -9.17
CA GLU A 2 4.05 12.84 -7.77
C GLU A 2 4.25 11.57 -6.94
N ASP A 3 5.41 11.46 -6.29
CA ASP A 3 5.72 10.39 -5.34
C ASP A 3 4.66 10.40 -4.23
N ALA A 4 4.15 9.22 -3.87
CA ALA A 4 3.23 9.11 -2.75
C ALA A 4 3.92 9.61 -1.49
N GLY A 5 3.31 10.59 -0.81
CA GLY A 5 3.86 11.17 0.42
C GLY A 5 3.79 10.20 1.61
N LYS A 6 4.48 10.55 2.70
CA LYS A 6 4.54 9.73 3.93
C LYS A 6 3.15 9.38 4.49
N ASP A 7 2.19 10.30 4.39
CA ASP A 7 0.81 10.10 4.88
C ASP A 7 0.04 9.05 4.07
N PHE A 8 0.39 8.86 2.79
CA PHE A 8 -0.16 7.77 1.97
C PHE A 8 0.25 6.41 2.55
N PHE A 9 1.53 6.24 2.90
CA PHE A 9 2.01 4.98 3.47
C PHE A 9 1.61 4.81 4.94
N ARG A 10 1.45 5.90 5.68
CA ARG A 10 0.90 5.86 7.05
C ARG A 10 -0.54 5.35 7.03
N SER A 11 -1.40 5.86 6.15
CA SER A 11 -2.77 5.36 6.04
C SER A 11 -2.82 3.89 5.61
N ALA A 12 -1.88 3.43 4.77
CA ALA A 12 -1.76 2.01 4.42
C ALA A 12 -1.42 1.13 5.63
N ILE A 13 -0.51 1.57 6.51
CA ILE A 13 -0.15 0.85 7.74
C ILE A 13 -1.32 0.83 8.71
N GLU A 14 -1.99 1.97 8.90
CA GLU A 14 -3.16 2.05 9.78
C GLU A 14 -4.32 1.16 9.31
N ALA A 15 -4.55 1.09 8.00
CA ALA A 15 -5.54 0.20 7.41
C ALA A 15 -5.18 -1.27 7.63
N LEU A 16 -3.92 -1.63 7.40
CA LEU A 16 -3.41 -2.99 7.64
C LEU A 16 -3.61 -3.40 9.11
N ASP A 17 -3.30 -2.51 10.04
CA ASP A 17 -3.38 -2.78 11.48
C ASP A 17 -4.82 -2.92 11.98
N ARG A 18 -5.74 -2.10 11.47
CA ARG A 18 -7.13 -2.05 11.94
C ARG A 18 -8.05 -3.06 11.24
N HIS A 19 -7.78 -3.33 9.96
CA HIS A 19 -8.73 -4.02 9.08
C HIS A 19 -8.09 -5.15 8.27
N GLY A 20 -6.76 -5.29 8.30
CA GLY A 20 -6.06 -6.32 7.54
C GLY A 20 -5.70 -5.91 6.10
N PRO A 21 -5.01 -6.81 5.36
CA PRO A 21 -4.41 -6.49 4.06
C PRO A 21 -5.42 -6.17 2.96
N GLU A 22 -6.60 -6.78 3.02
CA GLU A 22 -7.71 -6.56 2.08
C GLU A 22 -8.25 -5.11 2.09
N ALA A 23 -8.19 -4.44 3.24
CA ALA A 23 -8.71 -3.08 3.39
C ALA A 23 -7.72 -2.00 2.92
N VAL A 24 -6.42 -2.30 2.79
CA VAL A 24 -5.36 -1.31 2.57
C VAL A 24 -5.62 -0.43 1.36
N ILE A 25 -5.93 -1.04 0.20
CA ILE A 25 -6.13 -0.30 -1.04
C ILE A 25 -7.36 0.62 -0.94
N ARG A 26 -8.45 0.12 -0.36
CA ARG A 26 -9.70 0.87 -0.18
C ARG A 26 -9.52 2.05 0.77
N GLU A 27 -8.89 1.83 1.92
CA GLU A 27 -8.69 2.85 2.94
C GLU A 27 -7.73 3.94 2.47
N VAL A 28 -6.61 3.56 1.82
CA VAL A 28 -5.68 4.53 1.24
C VAL A 28 -6.36 5.38 0.17
N ALA A 29 -7.18 4.78 -0.70
CA ALA A 29 -7.94 5.52 -1.71
C ALA A 29 -8.92 6.51 -1.08
N ALA A 30 -9.61 6.10 -0.01
CA ALA A 30 -10.56 6.93 0.71
C ALA A 30 -9.89 8.12 1.42
N VAL A 31 -8.77 7.88 2.11
CA VAL A 31 -8.04 8.90 2.87
C VAL A 31 -7.31 9.89 1.96
N THR A 32 -6.67 9.40 0.90
CA THR A 32 -5.79 10.22 0.05
C THR A 32 -6.48 10.75 -1.21
N GLY A 33 -7.64 10.21 -1.56
CA GLY A 33 -8.30 10.46 -2.85
C GLY A 33 -7.55 9.88 -4.06
N ALA A 34 -6.45 9.14 -3.86
CA ALA A 34 -5.66 8.56 -4.94
C ALA A 34 -6.47 7.51 -5.72
N ARG A 35 -6.26 7.48 -7.04
CA ARG A 35 -6.93 6.55 -7.96
C ARG A 35 -5.99 6.05 -9.04
N GLY A 36 -6.34 4.91 -9.63
CA GLY A 36 -5.60 4.31 -10.74
C GLY A 36 -4.10 4.20 -10.44
N ARG A 37 -3.25 4.60 -11.38
CA ARG A 37 -1.79 4.47 -11.23
C ARG A 37 -1.24 5.16 -9.98
N LYS A 38 -1.81 6.30 -9.54
CA LYS A 38 -1.35 7.03 -8.34
C LYS A 38 -1.65 6.29 -7.02
N LEU A 39 -2.60 5.35 -7.03
CA LEU A 39 -2.91 4.49 -5.88
C LEU A 39 -2.12 3.18 -5.94
N PHE A 40 -2.18 2.48 -7.08
CA PHE A 40 -1.66 1.13 -7.18
C PHE A 40 -0.14 1.07 -7.33
N LEU A 41 0.47 1.99 -8.10
CA LEU A 41 1.91 1.92 -8.37
C LEU A 41 2.77 2.15 -7.11
N PRO A 42 2.49 3.16 -6.26
CA PRO A 42 3.29 3.36 -5.04
C PRO A 42 3.18 2.18 -4.07
N LEU A 43 1.96 1.64 -3.86
CA LEU A 43 1.79 0.45 -3.02
C LEU A 43 2.53 -0.76 -3.60
N ARG A 44 2.47 -0.98 -4.92
CA ARG A 44 3.19 -2.07 -5.58
C ARG A 44 4.70 -1.95 -5.38
N LEU A 45 5.25 -0.77 -5.65
CA LEU A 45 6.69 -0.52 -5.47
C LEU A 45 7.11 -0.73 -4.02
N ALA A 46 6.34 -0.19 -3.07
CA ALA A 46 6.63 -0.36 -1.65
C ALA A 46 6.60 -1.83 -1.20
N LEU A 47 5.62 -2.60 -1.70
CA LEU A 47 5.41 -3.99 -1.28
C LEU A 47 6.25 -5.00 -2.05
N THR A 48 6.71 -4.70 -3.26
CA THR A 48 7.33 -5.71 -4.14
C THR A 48 8.66 -5.28 -4.76
N ALA A 49 9.01 -3.99 -4.70
CA ALA A 49 10.14 -3.39 -5.43
C ALA A 49 10.08 -3.61 -6.96
N ARG A 50 8.87 -3.86 -7.51
CA ARG A 50 8.62 -4.06 -8.94
C ARG A 50 7.52 -3.11 -9.42
N SER A 51 7.60 -2.62 -10.65
CA SER A 51 6.55 -1.77 -11.25
C SER A 51 5.41 -2.58 -11.88
N ASP A 52 5.60 -3.88 -12.06
CA ASP A 52 4.75 -4.76 -12.87
C ASP A 52 4.40 -6.04 -12.10
N GLY A 53 3.56 -6.88 -12.70
CA GLY A 53 3.21 -8.20 -12.18
C GLY A 53 1.71 -8.39 -11.92
N PRO A 54 1.33 -9.42 -11.16
CA PRO A 54 -0.07 -9.79 -10.92
C PRO A 54 -0.78 -8.71 -10.10
N GLU A 55 -2.12 -8.73 -10.10
CA GLU A 55 -2.94 -7.74 -9.40
C GLU A 55 -2.55 -7.57 -7.92
N LEU A 56 -2.44 -6.31 -7.49
CA LEU A 56 -1.93 -5.96 -6.17
C LEU A 56 -2.87 -6.46 -5.06
N ASP A 57 -4.17 -6.41 -5.34
CA ASP A 57 -5.28 -6.81 -4.47
C ASP A 57 -5.16 -8.30 -4.07
N ARG A 58 -4.67 -9.14 -4.99
CA ARG A 58 -4.41 -10.56 -4.73
C ARG A 58 -3.08 -10.74 -4.01
N LEU A 59 -2.06 -9.97 -4.40
CA LEU A 59 -0.71 -10.09 -3.85
C LEU A 59 -0.67 -9.72 -2.36
N ILE A 60 -1.34 -8.65 -1.96
CA ILE A 60 -1.25 -8.12 -0.59
C ILE A 60 -1.79 -9.09 0.46
N VAL A 61 -2.78 -9.91 0.10
CA VAL A 61 -3.36 -10.94 1.00
C VAL A 61 -2.43 -12.14 1.17
N LEU A 62 -1.54 -12.39 0.21
CA LEU A 62 -0.55 -13.48 0.28
C LEU A 62 0.70 -13.11 1.08
N LEU A 63 0.94 -11.82 1.31
CA LEU A 63 2.07 -11.36 2.11
C LEU A 63 1.74 -11.48 3.61
N PRO A 64 2.65 -12.05 4.43
CA PRO A 64 2.49 -12.03 5.88
C PRO A 64 2.30 -10.59 6.40
N PRO A 65 1.34 -10.32 7.30
CA PRO A 65 1.04 -8.96 7.77
C PRO A 65 2.27 -8.21 8.31
N GLU A 66 3.14 -8.88 9.05
CA GLU A 66 4.41 -8.33 9.53
C GLU A 66 5.35 -7.86 8.41
N THR A 67 5.38 -8.60 7.29
CA THR A 67 6.22 -8.28 6.13
C THR A 67 5.63 -7.12 5.36
N THR A 68 4.30 -7.10 5.17
CA THR A 68 3.56 -5.98 4.58
C THR A 68 3.83 -4.70 5.38
N ARG A 69 3.64 -4.74 6.70
CA ARG A 69 3.88 -3.61 7.60
C ARG A 69 5.33 -3.11 7.52
N ARG A 70 6.31 -4.01 7.63
CA ARG A 70 7.74 -3.68 7.58
C ARG A 70 8.12 -3.00 6.28
N ARG A 71 7.58 -3.47 5.15
CA ARG A 71 7.83 -2.89 3.82
C ARG A 71 7.24 -1.49 3.70
N LEU A 72 5.98 -1.30 4.09
CA LEU A 72 5.31 0.01 4.07
C LEU A 72 5.99 1.03 4.99
N SER A 73 6.46 0.59 6.16
CA SER A 73 7.09 1.48 7.17
C SER A 73 8.35 2.19 6.65
N ARG A 74 9.04 1.62 5.65
CA ARG A 74 10.21 2.25 5.02
C ARG A 74 9.88 3.55 4.27
N TRP A 75 8.60 3.74 3.92
CA TRP A 75 8.13 4.87 3.12
C TRP A 75 7.27 5.86 3.93
N ALA A 76 6.94 5.52 5.17
CA ALA A 76 6.14 6.35 6.07
C ALA A 76 6.98 7.23 7.02
N GLY A 77 8.31 7.08 7.00
CA GLY A 77 9.29 7.81 7.81
C GLY A 77 9.70 9.15 7.21
#